data_AF-A0A803VMW6-F1
#
_entry.id   AF-A0A803VMW6-F1
#
_cell.length_a   1.000
_cell.length_b   1.000
_cell.length_c   1.000
_cell.angle_alpha   90.00
_cell.angle_beta   90.00
_cell.angle_gamma   90.00
#
_symmetry.space_group_name_H-M   'P 1'
#
loop_
_entity.id
_entity.type
_entity.pdbx_description
1 polymer ?
#
loop_
_entity_poly.entity_id
_entity_poly.type
_entity_poly.pdbx_seq_one_letter_code
_entity_poly.pdbx_strand_id
1 'polypeptide(L)'
;LAGAWKSLPASQKQVYEEARKTDWKRYGEQMAAYKAQLTPAQAAALKEERRKQMAKRRSIRAKRELNLLGKPKRARSGFNIFLSENFQESEGISPVAKLKKLFDTWQKLSTSQKQPYLQLAEDDKVRYENEMKSWEAKMIELGREDLVRSKKQRLRKKPAETAKQAEIAKASSAGNKAKLKKSEE
;
A
#
# COMPACT_ATOMS: atom_id res chain seq x y z
N LEU A 1 -35.70 -0.82 16.37
CA LEU A 1 -35.23 0.45 16.99
C LEU A 1 -35.50 1.68 16.12
N ALA A 2 -34.92 1.80 14.91
CA ALA A 2 -35.15 2.98 14.06
C ALA A 2 -36.62 3.20 13.65
N GLY A 3 -37.39 2.13 13.44
CA GLY A 3 -38.84 2.21 13.17
C GLY A 3 -39.63 2.75 14.36
N ALA A 4 -39.35 2.27 15.58
CA ALA A 4 -40.00 2.73 16.81
C ALA A 4 -39.73 4.22 17.09
N TRP A 5 -38.51 4.71 16.82
CA TRP A 5 -38.21 6.14 16.88
C TRP A 5 -39.03 6.96 15.89
N LYS A 6 -39.28 6.45 14.69
CA LYS A 6 -40.11 7.17 13.71
C LYS A 6 -41.56 7.30 14.19
N SER A 7 -42.13 6.24 14.77
CA SER A 7 -43.51 6.21 15.27
C SER A 7 -43.73 6.94 16.61
N LEU A 8 -42.66 7.36 17.29
CA LEU A 8 -42.74 8.08 18.57
C LEU A 8 -43.36 9.49 18.41
N PRO A 9 -44.32 9.90 19.27
CA PRO A 9 -44.88 11.25 19.26
C PRO A 9 -43.84 12.34 19.51
N ALA A 10 -44.09 13.54 18.99
CA ALA A 10 -43.17 14.67 19.14
C ALA A 10 -42.90 15.04 20.61
N SER A 11 -43.92 14.97 21.47
CA SER A 11 -43.79 15.24 22.92
C SER A 11 -42.79 14.32 23.62
N GLN A 12 -42.76 13.04 23.25
CA GLN A 12 -41.81 12.08 23.81
C GLN A 12 -40.40 12.25 23.23
N LYS A 13 -40.30 12.69 21.97
CA LYS A 13 -39.01 13.05 21.34
C LYS A 13 -38.40 14.32 21.93
N GLN A 14 -39.23 15.28 22.33
CA GLN A 14 -38.80 16.56 22.92
C GLN A 14 -37.89 16.36 24.13
N VAL A 15 -38.19 15.39 25.00
CA VAL A 15 -37.35 15.06 26.17
C VAL A 15 -35.92 14.73 25.74
N TYR A 16 -35.74 13.94 24.67
CA TYR A 16 -34.42 13.60 24.14
C TYR A 16 -33.74 14.78 23.43
N GLU A 17 -34.51 15.65 22.77
CA GLU A 17 -33.98 16.84 22.11
C GLU A 17 -33.48 17.86 23.12
N GLU A 18 -34.21 18.08 24.21
CA GLU A 18 -33.80 18.92 25.33
C GLU A 18 -32.57 18.36 26.01
N ALA A 19 -32.56 17.06 26.32
CA ALA A 19 -31.37 16.38 26.86
C ALA A 19 -30.15 16.52 25.92
N ARG A 20 -30.35 16.38 24.60
CA ARG A 20 -29.29 16.61 23.61
C ARG A 20 -28.76 18.04 23.67
N LYS A 21 -29.63 19.05 23.82
CA LYS A 21 -29.22 20.47 23.92
C LYS A 21 -28.41 20.71 25.18
N THR A 22 -28.84 20.17 26.33
CA THR A 22 -28.09 20.29 27.60
C THR A 22 -26.75 19.58 27.51
N ASP A 23 -26.72 18.37 26.97
CA ASP A 23 -25.50 17.59 26.79
C ASP A 23 -24.52 18.27 25.82
N TRP A 24 -25.03 18.90 24.76
CA TRP A 24 -24.19 19.65 23.82
C TRP A 24 -23.51 20.85 24.49
N LYS A 25 -24.23 21.61 25.34
CA LYS A 25 -23.65 22.70 26.11
C LYS A 25 -22.55 22.19 27.05
N ARG A 26 -22.87 21.15 27.84
CA ARG A 26 -21.94 20.49 28.75
C ARG A 26 -20.69 19.97 28.03
N TYR A 27 -20.86 19.32 26.89
CA TYR A 27 -19.76 18.83 26.05
C TYR A 27 -18.88 19.97 25.56
N GLY A 28 -19.48 21.09 25.13
CA GLY A 28 -18.76 22.28 24.70
C GLY A 28 -17.86 22.84 25.79
N GLU A 29 -18.40 23.03 27.00
CA GLU A 29 -17.66 23.50 28.18
C GLU A 29 -16.52 22.53 28.54
N GLN A 30 -16.80 21.22 28.61
CA GLN A 30 -15.80 20.20 28.90
C GLN A 30 -14.69 20.14 27.85
N MET A 31 -15.02 20.27 26.56
CA MET A 31 -14.03 20.30 25.49
C MET A 31 -13.19 21.58 25.50
N ALA A 32 -13.77 22.72 25.88
CA ALA A 32 -13.02 23.96 26.05
C ALA A 32 -12.03 23.83 27.20
N ALA A 33 -12.47 23.33 28.37
CA ALA A 33 -11.61 23.07 29.51
C ALA A 33 -10.49 22.06 29.17
N TYR A 34 -10.82 20.96 28.49
CA TYR A 34 -9.84 19.97 28.03
C TYR A 34 -8.79 20.61 27.11
N LYS A 35 -9.22 21.36 26.08
CA LYS A 35 -8.28 22.01 25.15
C LYS A 35 -7.38 23.04 25.84
N ALA A 36 -7.89 23.76 26.84
CA ALA A 36 -7.11 24.73 27.61
C ALA A 36 -6.03 24.05 28.47
N GLN A 37 -6.26 22.81 28.93
CA GLN A 37 -5.29 22.03 29.70
C GLN A 37 -4.17 21.42 28.85
N LEU A 38 -4.35 21.32 27.53
CA LEU A 38 -3.38 20.66 26.65
C LEU A 38 -2.15 21.52 26.39
N THR A 39 -0.98 20.89 26.47
CA THR A 39 0.25 21.52 25.97
C THR A 39 0.23 21.60 24.43
N PRO A 40 0.91 22.58 23.81
CA PRO A 40 0.99 22.67 22.35
C PRO A 40 1.53 21.40 21.68
N ALA A 41 2.47 20.70 22.33
CA ALA A 41 3.03 19.44 21.84
C ALA A 41 1.99 18.31 21.86
N GLN A 42 1.21 18.16 22.94
CA GLN A 42 0.14 17.18 23.03
C GLN A 42 -0.97 17.45 22.00
N ALA A 43 -1.35 18.73 21.81
CA ALA A 43 -2.33 19.12 20.81
C ALA A 43 -1.86 18.78 19.38
N ALA A 44 -0.58 19.01 19.07
CA ALA A 44 0.01 18.64 17.79
C ALA A 44 0.01 17.12 17.57
N ALA A 45 0.37 16.34 18.60
CA ALA A 45 0.36 14.87 18.54
C ALA A 45 -1.05 14.32 18.25
N LEU A 46 -2.07 14.81 18.95
CA LEU A 46 -3.47 14.41 18.71
C LEU A 46 -3.96 14.78 17.31
N LYS A 47 -3.55 15.95 16.80
CA LYS A 47 -3.87 16.38 15.43
C LYS A 47 -3.22 15.45 14.40
N GLU A 48 -1.97 15.04 14.64
CA GLU A 48 -1.26 14.10 13.77
C GLU A 48 -1.89 12.70 13.81
N GLU A 49 -2.24 12.20 14.99
CA GLU A 49 -2.92 10.93 15.15
C GLU A 49 -4.27 10.91 14.42
N ARG A 50 -5.09 11.96 14.62
CA ARG A 50 -6.35 12.12 13.90
C ARG A 50 -6.15 12.14 12.39
N ARG A 51 -5.10 12.82 11.91
CA ARG A 51 -4.72 12.82 10.48
C ARG A 51 -4.37 11.41 9.99
N LYS A 52 -3.55 10.65 10.75
CA LYS A 52 -3.18 9.26 10.43
C LYS A 52 -4.41 8.36 10.40
N GLN A 53 -5.30 8.47 11.39
CA GLN A 53 -6.52 7.68 11.47
C GLN A 53 -7.47 7.96 10.29
N MET A 54 -7.66 9.24 9.94
CA MET A 54 -8.49 9.63 8.79
C MET A 54 -7.86 9.20 7.47
N ALA A 55 -6.54 9.30 7.32
CA ALA A 55 -5.83 8.79 6.15
C ALA A 55 -5.99 7.27 6.01
N LYS A 56 -5.88 6.52 7.11
CA LYS A 56 -6.14 5.07 7.16
C LYS A 56 -7.58 4.73 6.77
N ARG A 57 -8.57 5.49 7.28
CA ARG A 57 -9.98 5.31 6.91
C ARG A 57 -10.21 5.58 5.41
N ARG A 58 -9.62 6.64 4.88
CA ARG A 58 -9.68 6.98 3.44
C ARG A 58 -9.04 5.88 2.59
N SER A 59 -7.87 5.37 2.96
CA SER A 59 -7.19 4.32 2.20
C SER A 59 -7.95 2.99 2.22
N ILE A 60 -8.56 2.63 3.36
CA ILE A 60 -9.42 1.43 3.45
C ILE A 60 -10.65 1.59 2.56
N ARG A 61 -11.31 2.76 2.58
CA ARG A 61 -12.48 3.01 1.72
C ARG A 61 -12.11 2.93 0.24
N ALA A 62 -11.03 3.59 -0.17
CA ALA A 62 -10.55 3.55 -1.55
C ALA A 62 -10.18 2.11 -1.98
N LYS A 63 -9.53 1.33 -1.11
CA LYS A 63 -9.22 -0.08 -1.39
C LYS A 63 -10.48 -0.92 -1.56
N ARG A 64 -11.50 -0.73 -0.71
CA ARG A 64 -12.79 -1.43 -0.84
C ARG A 64 -13.49 -1.10 -2.15
N GLU A 65 -13.51 0.18 -2.53
CA GLU A 65 -14.07 0.61 -3.81
C GLU A 65 -13.35 -0.06 -5.00
N LEU A 66 -12.01 -0.05 -5.01
CA LEU A 66 -11.23 -0.71 -6.05
C LEU A 66 -11.48 -2.22 -6.10
N ASN A 67 -11.68 -2.87 -4.95
CA ASN A 67 -12.02 -4.29 -4.90
C ASN A 67 -13.43 -4.55 -5.46
N LEU A 68 -14.41 -3.70 -5.15
CA LEU A 68 -15.78 -3.80 -5.68
C LEU A 68 -15.81 -3.58 -7.20
N LEU A 69 -14.96 -2.69 -7.72
CA LEU A 69 -14.79 -2.45 -9.16
C LEU A 69 -13.98 -3.55 -9.88
N GLY A 70 -13.60 -4.62 -9.17
CA GLY A 70 -12.89 -5.76 -9.76
C GLY A 70 -11.49 -5.41 -10.27
N LYS A 71 -10.80 -4.46 -9.64
CA LYS A 71 -9.45 -4.06 -10.08
C LYS A 71 -8.49 -5.27 -10.08
N PRO A 72 -7.80 -5.55 -11.20
CA PRO A 72 -6.84 -6.65 -11.29
C PRO A 72 -5.79 -6.64 -10.18
N LYS A 73 -5.51 -7.82 -9.62
CA LYS A 73 -4.42 -8.00 -8.66
C LYS A 73 -3.08 -7.80 -9.38
N ARG A 74 -2.12 -7.19 -8.69
CA ARG A 74 -0.77 -6.96 -9.24
C ARG A 74 -0.11 -8.27 -9.65
N ALA A 75 0.77 -8.17 -10.65
CA ALA A 75 1.64 -9.27 -11.06
C ALA A 75 2.42 -9.82 -9.86
N ARG A 76 2.47 -11.14 -9.74
CA ARG A 76 3.24 -11.87 -8.72
C ARG A 76 4.72 -11.90 -9.10
N SER A 77 5.58 -11.67 -8.11
CA SER A 77 7.02 -11.92 -8.26
C SER A 77 7.30 -13.42 -8.20
N GLY A 78 8.42 -13.88 -8.79
CA GLY A 78 8.84 -15.28 -8.69
C GLY A 78 8.94 -15.75 -7.24
N PHE A 79 9.39 -14.88 -6.33
CA PHE A 79 9.37 -15.19 -4.90
C PHE A 79 7.94 -15.34 -4.34
N ASN A 80 6.97 -14.55 -4.80
CA ASN A 80 5.58 -14.73 -4.35
C ASN A 80 4.98 -16.05 -4.81
N ILE A 81 5.38 -16.53 -6.00
CA ILE A 81 4.96 -17.81 -6.54
C ILE A 81 5.60 -18.95 -5.73
N PHE A 82 6.92 -18.90 -5.54
CA PHE A 82 7.64 -19.81 -4.64
C PHE A 82 7.02 -19.84 -3.24
N LEU A 83 6.73 -18.67 -2.66
CA LEU A 83 6.04 -18.59 -1.37
C LEU A 83 4.69 -19.27 -1.39
N SER A 84 3.84 -19.04 -2.40
CA SER A 84 2.51 -19.66 -2.42
C SER A 84 2.54 -21.18 -2.47
N GLU A 85 3.56 -21.76 -3.11
CA GLU A 85 3.73 -23.22 -3.20
C GLU A 85 4.32 -23.80 -1.90
N ASN A 86 5.33 -23.14 -1.33
CA ASN A 86 6.11 -23.70 -0.24
C ASN A 86 5.59 -23.28 1.16
N PHE A 87 4.65 -22.33 1.26
CA PHE A 87 4.19 -21.81 2.56
C PHE A 87 3.43 -22.84 3.39
N GLN A 88 2.62 -23.69 2.76
CA GLN A 88 1.87 -24.73 3.47
C GLN A 88 2.79 -25.81 4.04
N GLU A 89 3.77 -26.24 3.24
CA GLU A 89 4.74 -27.29 3.58
C GLU A 89 5.85 -26.81 4.52
N SER A 90 6.07 -25.49 4.63
CA SER A 90 7.13 -24.96 5.49
C SER A 90 6.88 -25.17 6.99
N GLU A 91 7.91 -25.67 7.67
CA GLU A 91 7.92 -25.90 9.11
C GLU A 91 8.10 -24.61 9.92
N GLY A 92 7.20 -24.34 10.87
CA GLY A 92 7.31 -23.21 11.78
C GLY A 92 6.02 -22.90 12.54
N ILE A 93 6.18 -22.52 13.82
CA ILE A 93 5.07 -22.26 14.75
C ILE A 93 4.29 -20.99 14.36
N SER A 94 4.99 -19.98 13.82
CA SER A 94 4.38 -18.69 13.44
C SER A 94 4.53 -18.43 11.94
N PRO A 95 3.50 -17.84 11.28
CA PRO A 95 3.58 -17.37 9.89
C PRO A 95 4.80 -16.50 9.59
N VAL A 96 5.23 -15.68 10.56
CA VAL A 96 6.40 -14.81 10.42
C VAL A 96 7.69 -15.63 10.37
N ALA A 97 7.79 -16.66 11.22
CA ALA A 97 8.95 -17.57 11.23
C ALA A 97 9.03 -18.39 9.94
N LYS A 98 7.89 -18.90 9.44
CA LYS A 98 7.79 -19.58 8.15
C LYS A 98 8.28 -18.69 7.00
N LEU A 99 7.78 -17.45 6.94
CA LEU A 99 8.17 -16.49 5.90
C LEU A 99 9.68 -16.20 5.92
N LYS A 100 10.27 -16.02 7.11
CA LYS A 100 11.72 -15.79 7.26
C LYS A 100 12.53 -16.97 6.72
N LYS A 101 12.17 -18.20 7.09
CA LYS A 101 12.84 -19.42 6.59
C LYS A 101 12.74 -19.54 5.07
N LEU A 102 11.56 -19.33 4.50
CA LEU A 102 11.35 -19.41 3.06
C LEU A 102 12.13 -18.33 2.30
N PHE A 103 12.24 -17.12 2.88
CA PHE A 103 13.10 -16.08 2.32
C PHE A 103 14.57 -16.52 2.30
N ASP A 104 15.07 -17.09 3.40
CA ASP A 104 16.44 -17.59 3.47
C ASP A 104 16.69 -18.74 2.49
N THR A 105 15.74 -19.67 2.35
CA THR A 105 15.77 -20.74 1.34
C THR A 105 15.81 -20.16 -0.06
N TRP A 106 14.93 -19.21 -0.38
CA TRP A 106 14.90 -18.54 -1.67
C TRP A 106 16.23 -17.87 -2.00
N GLN A 107 16.89 -17.20 -1.05
CA GLN A 107 18.19 -16.60 -1.29
C GLN A 107 19.25 -17.64 -1.67
N LYS A 108 19.22 -18.81 -1.01
CA LYS A 108 20.15 -19.92 -1.25
C LYS A 108 19.89 -20.71 -2.53
N LEU A 109 18.69 -20.65 -3.10
CA LEU A 109 18.39 -21.33 -4.37
C LEU A 109 19.29 -20.83 -5.50
N SER A 110 19.76 -21.78 -6.33
CA SER A 110 20.56 -21.47 -7.52
C SER A 110 19.73 -20.74 -8.57
N THR A 111 20.42 -20.11 -9.53
CA THR A 111 19.75 -19.44 -10.67
C THR A 111 18.86 -20.39 -11.44
N SER A 112 19.30 -21.64 -11.66
CA SER A 112 18.55 -22.69 -12.34
C SER A 112 17.28 -23.09 -11.57
N GLN A 113 17.37 -23.22 -10.24
CA GLN A 113 16.20 -23.52 -9.40
C GLN A 113 15.19 -22.35 -9.36
N LYS A 114 15.67 -21.12 -9.51
CA LYS A 114 14.82 -19.92 -9.60
C LYS A 114 14.16 -19.75 -10.96
N GLN A 115 14.71 -20.31 -12.04
CA GLN A 115 14.23 -20.07 -13.40
C GLN A 115 12.73 -20.36 -13.59
N PRO A 116 12.17 -21.50 -13.13
CA PRO A 116 10.74 -21.78 -13.32
C PRO A 116 9.86 -20.70 -12.70
N TYR A 117 10.19 -20.25 -11.49
CA TYR A 117 9.45 -19.20 -10.79
C TYR A 117 9.58 -17.83 -11.47
N LEU A 118 10.74 -17.54 -12.07
CA LEU A 118 10.97 -16.30 -12.82
C LEU A 118 10.19 -16.30 -14.14
N GLN A 119 10.11 -17.43 -14.83
CA GLN A 119 9.29 -17.59 -16.04
C GLN A 119 7.80 -17.40 -15.72
N LEU A 120 7.29 -18.07 -14.68
CA LEU A 120 5.91 -17.90 -14.22
C LEU A 120 5.61 -16.45 -13.80
N ALA A 121 6.59 -15.72 -13.26
CA ALA A 121 6.44 -14.31 -12.92
C ALA A 121 6.35 -13.40 -14.15
N GLU A 122 7.06 -13.73 -15.23
CA GLU A 122 6.94 -13.00 -16.50
C GLU A 122 5.58 -13.28 -17.17
N ASP A 123 5.10 -14.52 -17.12
CA ASP A 123 3.75 -14.87 -17.59
C ASP A 123 2.66 -14.14 -16.78
N ASP A 124 2.79 -14.09 -15.45
CA ASP A 124 1.84 -13.38 -14.58
C ASP A 124 1.88 -11.86 -14.80
N LYS A 125 3.02 -11.32 -15.24
CA LYS A 125 3.16 -9.93 -15.67
C LYS A 125 2.40 -9.68 -16.97
N VAL A 126 2.50 -10.55 -17.96
CA VAL A 126 1.70 -10.46 -19.20
C VAL A 126 0.20 -10.53 -18.88
N ARG A 127 -0.22 -11.48 -18.03
CA ARG A 127 -1.60 -11.58 -17.51
C ARG A 127 -2.07 -10.25 -16.91
N TYR A 128 -1.31 -9.69 -15.95
CA TYR A 128 -1.66 -8.43 -15.30
C TYR A 128 -1.75 -7.25 -16.28
N GLU A 129 -0.87 -7.18 -17.27
CA GLU A 129 -0.92 -6.11 -18.27
C GLU A 129 -2.17 -6.20 -19.14
N ASN A 130 -2.57 -7.41 -19.56
CA ASN A 130 -3.78 -7.62 -20.33
C ASN A 130 -5.04 -7.32 -19.51
N GLU A 131 -5.15 -7.87 -18.30
CA GLU A 131 -6.28 -7.59 -17.41
C GLU A 131 -6.41 -6.11 -17.09
N MET A 132 -5.28 -5.42 -16.86
CA MET A 132 -5.31 -3.99 -16.57
C MET A 132 -5.73 -3.14 -17.78
N LYS A 133 -5.35 -3.51 -19.00
CA LYS A 133 -5.81 -2.80 -20.21
C LYS A 133 -7.33 -2.89 -20.32
N SER A 134 -7.89 -4.10 -20.17
CA SER A 134 -9.34 -4.32 -20.23
C SER A 134 -10.06 -3.59 -19.09
N TRP A 135 -9.52 -3.64 -17.88
CA TRP A 135 -10.10 -2.95 -16.72
C TRP A 135 -10.05 -1.42 -16.87
N GLU A 136 -8.94 -0.86 -17.36
CA GLU A 136 -8.83 0.58 -17.61
C GLU A 136 -9.80 1.05 -18.69
N ALA A 137 -9.97 0.28 -19.77
CA ALA A 137 -10.97 0.56 -20.80
C ALA A 137 -12.39 0.61 -20.20
N LYS A 138 -12.73 -0.38 -19.36
CA LYS A 138 -14.03 -0.41 -18.66
C LYS A 138 -14.22 0.78 -17.72
N MET A 139 -13.15 1.24 -17.03
CA MET A 139 -13.25 2.41 -16.16
C MET A 139 -13.50 3.70 -16.95
N ILE A 140 -12.92 3.83 -18.14
CA ILE A 140 -13.17 4.98 -19.04
C ILE A 140 -14.63 4.96 -19.52
N GLU A 141 -15.14 3.80 -19.92
CA GLU A 141 -16.55 3.64 -20.34
C GLU A 141 -17.54 4.02 -19.23
N LEU A 142 -17.20 3.70 -17.97
CA LEU A 142 -17.98 4.08 -16.79
C LEU A 142 -17.76 5.53 -16.32
N GLY A 143 -16.97 6.34 -17.05
CA GLY A 143 -16.66 7.73 -16.68
C GLY A 143 -15.74 7.89 -15.46
N ARG A 144 -15.06 6.81 -15.05
CA ARG A 144 -14.14 6.75 -13.89
C ARG A 144 -12.69 6.81 -14.30
N GLU A 145 -12.35 7.81 -15.11
CA GLU A 145 -10.99 8.05 -15.59
C GLU A 145 -10.00 8.36 -14.45
N ASP A 146 -10.51 8.81 -13.29
CA ASP A 146 -9.75 9.02 -12.05
C ASP A 146 -8.97 7.77 -11.59
N LEU A 147 -9.45 6.58 -11.98
CA LEU A 147 -8.88 5.31 -11.57
C LEU A 147 -7.84 4.72 -12.53
N VAL A 148 -7.70 5.32 -13.72
CA VAL A 148 -6.78 4.88 -14.78
C VAL A 148 -5.34 5.31 -14.46
N ARG A 149 -4.35 4.45 -14.75
CA ARG A 149 -2.95 4.77 -14.47
C ARG A 149 -2.46 5.88 -15.40
N SER A 150 -1.93 6.96 -14.85
CA SER A 150 -1.27 8.00 -15.65
C SER A 150 0.04 7.48 -16.28
N LYS A 151 0.22 7.66 -17.59
CA LYS A 151 1.48 7.33 -18.31
C LYS A 151 2.72 7.96 -17.66
N LYS A 152 2.61 9.18 -17.14
CA LYS A 152 3.70 9.89 -16.43
C LYS A 152 4.16 9.15 -15.17
N GLN A 153 3.29 8.40 -14.49
CA GLN A 153 3.64 7.65 -13.29
C GLN A 153 4.39 6.33 -13.57
N ARG A 154 4.18 5.68 -14.73
CA ARG A 154 4.94 4.48 -15.13
C ARG A 154 6.40 4.83 -15.43
N LEU A 155 6.65 5.98 -16.05
CA LEU A 155 8.00 6.42 -16.43
C LEU A 155 8.86 6.78 -15.21
N ARG A 156 8.27 7.33 -14.13
CA ARG A 156 9.01 7.67 -12.89
C ARG A 156 9.43 6.45 -12.06
N LYS A 157 8.89 5.25 -12.32
CA LYS A 157 9.19 4.01 -11.58
C LYS A 157 10.18 3.07 -12.27
N LYS A 158 10.63 3.37 -13.50
CA LYS A 158 11.81 2.67 -14.04
C LYS A 158 13.04 3.11 -13.22
N PRO A 159 13.94 2.20 -12.81
CA PRO A 159 15.01 2.58 -11.89
C PRO A 159 16.01 3.46 -12.63
N ALA A 160 16.05 4.74 -12.28
CA ALA A 160 17.20 5.60 -12.54
C ALA A 160 18.48 5.11 -11.80
N GLU A 161 18.36 4.07 -10.97
CA GLU A 161 19.44 3.46 -10.20
C GLU A 161 20.31 2.51 -11.04
N THR A 162 19.73 1.80 -12.02
CA THR A 162 20.48 0.86 -12.88
C THR A 162 21.38 1.59 -13.88
N ALA A 163 20.99 2.80 -14.29
CA ALA A 163 21.81 3.64 -15.18
C ALA A 163 23.02 4.25 -14.44
N LYS A 164 22.87 4.65 -13.17
CA LYS A 164 23.98 5.19 -12.38
C LYS A 164 25.02 4.13 -12.01
N GLN A 165 24.59 2.91 -11.70
CA GLN A 165 25.53 1.81 -11.43
C GLN A 165 26.28 1.33 -12.68
N ALA A 166 25.65 1.35 -13.86
CA ALA A 166 26.29 1.03 -15.13
C ALA A 166 27.32 2.10 -15.57
N GLU A 167 27.08 3.38 -15.27
CA GLU A 167 28.08 4.44 -15.53
C GLU A 167 29.26 4.38 -14.57
N ILE A 168 29.03 4.13 -13.28
CA ILE A 168 30.11 4.01 -12.29
C ILE A 168 30.99 2.78 -12.59
N ALA A 169 30.40 1.68 -13.06
CA ALA A 169 31.14 0.49 -13.49
C ALA A 169 31.93 0.68 -14.82
N LYS A 170 31.47 1.56 -15.73
CA LYS A 170 32.24 1.94 -16.92
C LYS A 170 33.39 2.89 -16.60
N ALA A 171 33.21 3.81 -15.65
CA ALA A 171 34.25 4.74 -15.22
C ALA A 171 35.39 4.03 -14.46
N SER A 172 35.09 3.01 -13.65
CA SER A 172 36.12 2.25 -12.92
C SER A 172 36.96 1.33 -13.82
N SER A 173 36.40 0.84 -14.93
CA SER A 173 37.13 -0.01 -15.89
C SER A 173 38.10 0.79 -16.78
N ALA A 174 37.82 2.06 -17.06
CA ALA A 174 38.70 2.94 -17.82
C ALA A 174 39.97 3.34 -17.04
N GLY A 175 39.88 3.48 -15.71
CA GLY A 175 41.01 3.85 -14.86
C GLY A 175 42.09 2.77 -14.73
N ASN A 176 41.72 1.49 -14.79
CA ASN A 176 42.69 0.39 -14.68
C ASN A 176 43.49 0.12 -15.96
N LYS A 177 42.96 0.47 -17.15
CA LYS A 177 43.71 0.33 -18.40
C LYS A 177 44.83 1.37 -18.57
N ALA A 178 44.73 2.53 -17.91
CA ALA A 178 45.75 3.58 -17.98
C ALA A 178 46.96 3.32 -17.07
N LYS A 179 46.81 2.52 -16.01
CA LYS A 179 47.92 2.22 -15.06
C LYS A 179 48.81 1.05 -15.48
N LEU A 180 48.33 0.15 -16.35
CA LEU A 180 49.11 -1.02 -16.78
C LEU A 180 50.05 -0.75 -17.96
N LYS A 181 49.93 0.41 -18.63
CA LYS A 181 50.77 0.80 -19.78
C LYS A 181 52.00 1.64 -19.41
N LYS A 182 52.27 1.86 -18.12
CA LYS A 182 53.34 2.76 -17.64
C LYS A 182 54.43 2.05 -16.83
N SER A 183 54.50 0.73 -16.94
CA SER A 183 55.45 -0.12 -16.21
C SER A 183 56.27 -1.05 -17.12
N GLU A 184 56.26 -0.81 -18.43
CA GLU A 184 57.13 -1.47 -19.41
C GLU A 184 57.85 -0.39 -20.23
N GLU A 185 58.77 0.33 -19.58
CA GLU A 185 59.91 1.01 -20.21
C GLU A 185 61.03 1.19 -19.19
#